data_AF-A0A7S1T2A5-F1
#
_entry.id   AF-A0A7S1T2A5-F1
#
_cell.length_a   1.000
_cell.length_b   1.000
_cell.length_c   1.000
_cell.angle_alpha   90.00
_cell.angle_beta   90.00
_cell.angle_gamma   90.00
#
_symmetry.space_group_name_H-M   'P 1'
#
loop_
_entity.id
_entity.type
_entity.pdbx_description
1 polymer ?
#
loop_
_entity_poly.entity_id
_entity_poly.type
_entity_poly.pdbx_seq_one_letter_code
_entity_poly.pdbx_strand_id
1 'polypeptide(L)'
;MVVIGEYECAALVKEINKSPAERPMTHDLMKNTVEAMGFRVSKVCVTALIGNTYHASIHYLKTVDGVSEEVVLDARPSDAMNMAVRFQAMIYVNKQVAAKMGQAPGAYEHKEESKGEIVASVRKAILHFNDPTVMYKLQMQVAIEEERYDDAAQIRDKIDNILSTNRQLGIRVAMETALNDERYAEAAALRDELLRLQQQSKHQSQASD
;
A
#
# COMPACT_ATOMS: atom_id res chain seq x y z
N MET A 1 9.89 15.99 2.11
CA MET A 1 9.69 14.59 1.68
C MET A 1 11.01 13.86 1.83
N VAL A 2 11.05 12.76 2.59
CA VAL A 2 12.25 11.89 2.65
C VAL A 2 12.19 10.96 1.44
N VAL A 3 13.09 11.15 0.49
CA VAL A 3 13.19 10.29 -0.69
C VAL A 3 14.09 9.10 -0.34
N ILE A 4 13.57 7.90 -0.53
CA ILE A 4 14.26 6.64 -0.24
C ILE A 4 14.43 5.90 -1.58
N GLY A 5 15.57 5.22 -1.77
CA GLY A 5 15.79 4.43 -2.98
C GLY A 5 14.84 3.23 -3.06
N GLU A 6 14.56 2.76 -4.29
CA GLU A 6 13.61 1.66 -4.53
C GLU A 6 13.97 0.39 -3.75
N TYR A 7 15.25 0.01 -3.71
CA TYR A 7 15.73 -1.17 -2.99
C TYR A 7 15.58 -1.05 -1.46
N GLU A 8 15.84 0.14 -0.93
CA GLU A 8 15.74 0.44 0.50
C GLU A 8 14.28 0.42 0.96
N CYS A 9 13.38 0.92 0.11
CA CYS A 9 11.94 0.88 0.31
C CYS A 9 11.41 -0.56 0.23
N ALA A 10 11.82 -1.32 -0.79
CA ALA A 10 11.42 -2.72 -0.95
C ALA A 10 11.83 -3.59 0.26
N ALA A 11 13.05 -3.38 0.78
CA ALA A 11 13.53 -4.08 1.98
C ALA A 11 12.74 -3.72 3.25
N LEU A 12 12.27 -2.47 3.36
CA LEU A 12 11.43 -2.01 4.46
C LEU A 12 10.02 -2.60 4.38
N VAL A 13 9.41 -2.57 3.20
CA VAL A 13 8.05 -3.10 2.96
C VAL A 13 7.99 -4.61 3.24
N LYS A 14 9.00 -5.38 2.83
CA LYS A 14 9.08 -6.82 3.13
C LYS A 14 9.08 -7.10 4.64
N GLU A 15 9.84 -6.30 5.40
CA GLU A 15 9.90 -6.44 6.86
C GLU A 15 8.57 -6.05 7.52
N ILE A 16 7.96 -4.94 7.10
CA ILE A 16 6.65 -4.50 7.61
C ILE A 16 5.57 -5.55 7.34
N ASN A 17 5.58 -6.15 6.16
CA ASN A 17 4.64 -7.21 5.78
C ASN A 17 4.98 -8.57 6.43
N LYS A 18 6.06 -8.64 7.23
CA LYS A 18 6.55 -9.88 7.86
C LYS A 18 6.69 -11.03 6.86
N SER A 19 7.20 -10.72 5.67
CA SER A 19 7.44 -11.68 4.60
C SER A 19 8.94 -12.00 4.54
N PRO A 20 9.44 -12.96 5.34
CA PRO A 20 10.86 -13.28 5.36
C PRO A 20 11.31 -13.85 4.01
N ALA A 21 12.47 -13.42 3.55
CA ALA A 21 13.13 -14.03 2.40
C ALA A 21 13.84 -15.33 2.81
N GLU A 22 14.02 -16.27 1.88
CA GLU A 22 14.74 -17.54 2.12
C GLU A 22 16.19 -17.33 2.57
N ARG A 23 16.80 -16.20 2.17
CA ARG A 23 18.16 -15.80 2.54
C ARG A 23 18.13 -14.39 3.12
N PRO A 24 18.95 -14.10 4.14
CA PRO A 24 18.97 -12.78 4.78
C PRO A 24 19.39 -11.71 3.77
N MET A 25 18.60 -10.64 3.67
CA MET A 25 18.95 -9.45 2.90
C MET A 25 19.98 -8.60 3.67
N THR A 26 20.50 -7.54 3.05
CA THR A 26 21.54 -6.68 3.64
C THR A 26 21.18 -6.18 5.04
N HIS A 27 19.96 -5.69 5.25
CA HIS A 27 19.53 -5.19 6.56
C HIS A 27 19.33 -6.32 7.58
N ASP A 28 18.98 -7.53 7.14
CA ASP A 28 18.87 -8.71 8.01
C ASP A 28 20.26 -9.19 8.43
N LEU A 29 21.21 -9.19 7.49
CA LEU A 29 22.62 -9.46 7.76
C LEU A 29 23.19 -8.45 8.76
N MET A 30 22.88 -7.16 8.60
CA MET A 30 23.29 -6.11 9.54
C MET A 30 22.69 -6.33 10.92
N LYS A 31 21.39 -6.68 11.01
CA LYS A 31 20.76 -7.07 12.28
C LYS A 31 21.51 -8.21 12.95
N ASN A 32 21.70 -9.31 12.23
CA ASN A 32 22.37 -10.50 12.76
C ASN A 32 23.80 -10.21 13.20
N THR A 33 24.51 -9.35 12.48
CA THR A 33 25.87 -8.92 12.83
C THR A 33 25.89 -8.12 14.13
N VAL A 34 24.97 -7.16 14.29
CA VAL A 34 24.85 -6.34 15.50
C VAL A 34 24.48 -7.22 16.71
N GLU A 35 23.52 -8.14 16.55
CA GLU A 35 23.13 -9.08 17.60
C GLU A 35 24.27 -10.03 17.99
N ALA A 36 25.05 -10.52 17.01
CA ALA A 36 26.22 -11.36 17.25
C ALA A 36 27.33 -10.63 18.05
N MET A 37 27.44 -9.30 17.90
CA MET A 37 28.37 -8.47 18.68
C MET A 37 27.85 -8.14 20.09
N GLY A 38 26.61 -8.55 20.41
CA GLY A 38 25.95 -8.31 21.70
C GLY A 38 25.34 -6.92 21.83
N PHE A 39 25.18 -6.19 20.73
CA PHE A 39 24.50 -4.89 20.71
C PHE A 39 23.04 -5.06 20.31
N ARG A 40 22.20 -4.10 20.73
CA ARG A 40 20.84 -3.92 20.22
C ARG A 40 20.61 -2.47 19.84
N VAL A 41 19.77 -2.21 18.84
CA VAL A 41 19.34 -0.85 18.54
C VAL A 41 18.33 -0.42 19.61
N SER A 42 18.64 0.63 20.37
CA SER A 42 17.76 1.17 21.40
C SER A 42 16.78 2.20 20.82
N LYS A 43 17.29 3.09 19.97
CA LYS A 43 16.53 4.13 19.31
C LYS A 43 17.22 4.60 18.04
N VAL A 44 16.43 5.21 17.17
CA VAL A 44 16.89 5.92 15.98
C VAL A 44 16.40 7.36 16.04
N CYS A 45 17.27 8.32 15.70
CA CYS A 45 16.95 9.73 15.75
C CYS A 45 17.18 10.38 14.39
N VAL A 46 16.18 11.04 13.81
CA VAL A 46 16.39 11.95 12.66
C VAL A 46 16.86 13.30 13.23
N THR A 47 18.13 13.60 13.06
CA THR A 47 18.84 14.66 13.82
C THR A 47 18.79 16.01 13.14
N ALA A 48 19.03 16.06 11.83
CA ALA A 48 19.20 17.31 11.10
C ALA A 48 18.72 17.23 9.64
N LEU A 49 18.43 18.40 9.08
CA LEU A 49 18.24 18.64 7.65
C LEU A 49 19.25 19.70 7.23
N ILE A 50 20.28 19.29 6.49
CA ILE A 50 21.36 20.16 6.00
C ILE A 50 21.19 20.27 4.49
N GLY A 51 20.90 21.49 4.01
CA GLY A 51 20.48 21.69 2.62
C GLY A 51 19.19 20.94 2.33
N ASN A 52 19.27 19.93 1.46
CA ASN A 52 18.15 19.04 1.11
C ASN A 52 18.36 17.59 1.58
N THR A 53 19.34 17.35 2.47
CA THR A 53 19.73 16.00 2.91
C THR A 53 19.41 15.82 4.39
N TYR A 54 18.65 14.76 4.68
CA TYR A 54 18.32 14.38 6.05
C TYR A 54 19.43 13.50 6.62
N HIS A 55 19.77 13.76 7.88
CA HIS A 55 20.71 12.96 8.66
C HIS A 55 19.98 12.24 9.78
N ALA A 56 20.42 11.03 10.08
CA ALA A 56 19.89 10.24 11.18
C ALA A 56 21.04 9.60 11.98
N SER A 57 20.76 9.24 13.23
CA SER A 57 21.68 8.49 14.07
C SER A 57 21.00 7.22 14.58
N ILE A 58 21.77 6.14 14.63
CA ILE A 58 21.36 4.86 15.22
C ILE A 58 22.08 4.73 16.55
N HIS A 59 21.33 4.52 17.62
CA HIS A 59 21.87 4.32 18.96
C HIS A 59 21.89 2.83 19.27
N TYR A 60 23.09 2.27 19.40
CA TYR A 60 23.31 0.90 19.81
C TYR A 60 23.59 0.85 21.30
N LEU A 61 23.00 -0.12 21.98
CA LEU A 61 23.18 -0.36 23.40
C LEU A 61 23.71 -1.77 23.59
N LYS A 62 24.75 -1.90 24.42
CA LYS A 62 25.25 -3.18 24.92
C LYS A 62 25.30 -3.11 26.44
N THR A 63 24.80 -4.16 27.08
CA THR A 63 24.84 -4.26 28.55
C THR A 63 25.77 -5.40 28.92
N VAL A 64 26.84 -5.08 29.65
CA VAL A 64 27.80 -6.05 30.19
C VAL A 64 27.91 -5.80 31.69
N ASP A 65 27.68 -6.83 32.51
CA ASP A 65 27.79 -6.77 33.97
C ASP A 65 26.99 -5.63 34.62
N GLY A 66 25.82 -5.31 34.06
CA GLY A 66 24.94 -4.23 34.53
C GLY A 66 25.35 -2.83 34.11
N VAL A 67 26.48 -2.66 33.41
CA VAL A 67 26.91 -1.40 32.81
C VAL A 67 26.42 -1.34 31.37
N SER A 68 25.73 -0.26 31.03
CA SER A 68 25.23 -0.01 29.68
C SER A 68 26.18 0.90 28.92
N GLU A 69 26.69 0.40 27.80
CA GLU A 69 27.50 1.14 26.83
C GLU A 69 26.62 1.55 25.65
N GLU A 70 26.55 2.85 25.36
CA GLU A 70 25.83 3.41 24.21
C GLU A 70 26.82 3.85 23.13
N VAL A 71 26.62 3.36 21.91
CA VAL A 71 27.38 3.76 20.71
C VAL A 71 26.43 4.42 19.74
N VAL A 72 26.77 5.62 19.29
CA VAL A 72 25.97 6.39 18.33
C VAL A 72 26.66 6.38 16.97
N LEU A 73 25.94 5.96 15.94
CA LEU A 73 26.45 5.87 14.58
C LEU A 73 25.64 6.77 13.64
N ASP A 74 26.32 7.57 12.82
CA ASP A 74 25.69 8.38 11.78
C ASP A 74 25.20 7.49 10.62
N ALA A 75 23.96 7.72 10.20
CA ALA A 75 23.30 6.90 9.19
C ALA A 75 22.39 7.75 8.30
N ARG A 76 22.14 7.24 7.09
CA ARG A 76 21.05 7.78 6.27
C ARG A 76 19.72 7.41 6.92
N PRO A 77 18.67 8.25 6.80
CA PRO A 77 17.36 7.95 7.37
C PRO A 77 16.78 6.63 6.86
N SER A 78 16.99 6.26 5.59
CA SER A 78 16.49 5.00 5.03
C SER A 78 17.07 3.77 5.73
N ASP A 79 18.37 3.77 5.98
CA ASP A 79 19.07 2.69 6.69
C ASP A 79 18.65 2.65 8.17
N ALA A 80 18.57 3.83 8.80
CA ALA A 80 18.19 3.94 10.20
C ALA A 80 16.75 3.45 10.43
N MET A 81 15.82 3.77 9.54
CA MET A 81 14.44 3.26 9.59
C MET A 81 14.38 1.74 9.39
N ASN A 82 15.15 1.19 8.44
CA ASN A 82 15.21 -0.25 8.22
C ASN A 82 15.74 -1.01 9.44
N MET A 83 16.71 -0.45 10.16
CA MET A 83 17.21 -1.01 11.42
C MET A 83 16.17 -0.87 12.54
N ALA A 84 15.51 0.29 12.66
CA ALA A 84 14.49 0.51 13.68
C ALA A 84 13.33 -0.50 13.59
N VAL A 85 12.81 -0.76 12.38
CA VAL A 85 11.72 -1.73 12.19
C VAL A 85 12.16 -3.15 12.58
N ARG A 86 13.36 -3.57 12.17
CA ARG A 86 13.90 -4.92 12.42
C ARG A 86 14.24 -5.21 13.88
N PHE A 87 14.65 -4.18 14.62
CA PHE A 87 14.92 -4.24 16.05
C PHE A 87 13.72 -3.81 16.90
N GLN A 88 12.61 -3.40 16.27
CA GLN A 88 11.45 -2.81 16.93
C GLN A 88 11.82 -1.65 17.86
N ALA A 89 12.80 -0.84 17.45
CA ALA A 89 13.32 0.28 18.20
C ALA A 89 12.48 1.54 17.99
N MET A 90 12.50 2.43 18.99
CA MET A 90 11.78 3.71 18.93
C MET A 90 12.42 4.67 17.91
N ILE A 91 11.59 5.40 17.18
CA ILE A 91 12.02 6.41 16.20
C ILE A 91 11.71 7.80 16.75
N TYR A 92 12.72 8.65 16.81
CA TYR A 92 12.63 10.04 17.25
C TYR A 92 12.97 10.98 16.10
N VAL A 93 12.37 12.17 16.12
CA VAL A 93 12.65 13.23 15.16
C VAL A 93 12.94 14.52 15.93
N ASN A 94 14.02 15.20 15.56
CA ASN A 94 14.35 16.48 16.15
C ASN A 94 13.23 17.49 15.87
N LYS A 95 12.80 18.23 16.90
CA LYS A 95 11.72 19.23 16.79
C LYS A 95 11.97 20.28 15.70
N GLN A 96 13.21 20.68 15.48
CA GLN A 96 13.57 21.65 14.43
C GLN A 96 13.39 21.06 13.03
N VAL A 97 13.74 19.78 12.86
CA VAL A 97 13.49 19.05 11.61
C VAL A 97 11.98 18.88 11.42
N ALA A 98 11.25 18.46 12.46
CA ALA A 98 9.79 18.33 12.43
C ALA A 98 9.07 19.66 12.12
N ALA A 99 9.55 20.79 12.63
CA ALA A 99 8.99 22.10 12.36
C ALA A 99 9.22 22.55 10.91
N LYS A 100 10.41 22.29 10.34
CA LYS A 100 10.68 22.50 8.91
C LYS A 100 9.87 21.57 8.02
N MET A 101 9.52 20.39 8.54
CA MET A 101 8.62 19.42 7.92
C MET A 101 7.15 19.82 8.00
N GLY A 102 6.83 20.99 8.59
CA GLY A 102 5.52 21.51 8.98
C GLY A 102 4.36 21.30 8.00
N GLN A 103 3.97 20.05 7.85
CA GLN A 103 2.60 19.62 7.78
C GLN A 103 2.22 19.30 9.23
N ALA A 104 1.13 19.87 9.70
CA ALA A 104 0.54 19.48 10.98
C ALA A 104 0.35 17.95 11.01
N PRO A 105 0.37 17.30 12.19
CA PRO A 105 -0.02 15.90 12.30
C PRO A 105 -1.47 15.75 11.81
N GLY A 106 -1.60 15.43 10.52
CA GLY A 106 -2.85 15.51 9.76
C GLY A 106 -2.64 15.37 8.24
N ALA A 107 -1.61 14.64 7.78
CA ALA A 107 -1.37 14.41 6.35
C ALA A 107 -0.85 13.00 6.00
N TYR A 108 -1.11 12.02 6.86
CA TYR A 108 -1.65 10.76 6.35
C TYR A 108 -3.15 10.85 6.54
N GLU A 109 -3.78 11.70 5.75
CA GLU A 109 -5.21 11.58 5.57
C GLU A 109 -5.42 10.18 4.95
N HIS A 110 -6.11 9.29 5.66
CA HIS A 110 -7.29 8.72 5.02
C HIS A 110 -8.07 9.95 4.56
N LYS A 111 -7.83 10.41 3.33
CA LYS A 111 -8.70 11.41 2.75
C LYS A 111 -10.06 10.77 2.84
N GLU A 112 -10.96 11.36 3.63
CA GLU A 112 -12.33 11.44 3.17
C GLU A 112 -12.22 12.15 1.83
N GLU A 113 -12.01 11.35 0.78
CA GLU A 113 -11.97 11.83 -0.58
C GLU A 113 -13.26 12.64 -0.74
N SER A 114 -13.12 13.91 -1.12
CA SER A 114 -14.29 14.71 -1.47
C SER A 114 -15.12 13.93 -2.49
N LYS A 115 -16.45 14.04 -2.48
CA LYS A 115 -17.33 13.35 -3.45
C LYS A 115 -16.79 13.45 -4.89
N GLY A 116 -16.19 14.59 -5.26
CA GLY A 116 -15.54 14.79 -6.56
C GLY A 116 -14.23 14.01 -6.77
N GLU A 117 -13.41 13.84 -5.73
CA GLU A 117 -12.17 13.05 -5.77
C GLU A 117 -12.46 11.55 -5.86
N ILE A 118 -13.48 11.04 -5.15
CA ILE A 118 -13.95 9.64 -5.26
C ILE A 118 -14.42 9.35 -6.68
N VAL A 119 -15.26 10.23 -7.24
CA VAL A 119 -15.78 10.05 -8.60
C VAL A 119 -14.64 10.06 -9.63
N ALA A 120 -13.65 10.93 -9.48
CA ALA A 120 -12.51 11.00 -10.39
C ALA A 120 -11.61 9.75 -10.30
N SER A 121 -11.31 9.26 -9.09
CA SER A 121 -10.47 8.09 -8.88
C SER A 121 -11.15 6.79 -9.36
N VAL A 122 -12.43 6.64 -9.04
CA VAL A 122 -13.24 5.49 -9.47
C VAL A 122 -13.44 5.50 -10.98
N ARG A 123 -13.77 6.65 -11.59
CA ARG A 123 -13.87 6.75 -13.06
C ARG A 123 -12.55 6.43 -13.76
N LYS A 124 -11.40 6.85 -13.20
CA LYS A 124 -10.08 6.51 -13.74
C LYS A 124 -9.81 5.00 -13.71
N ALA A 125 -10.29 4.30 -12.68
CA ALA A 125 -10.21 2.84 -12.58
C ALA A 125 -11.12 2.13 -13.60
N ILE A 126 -12.29 2.71 -13.90
CA ILE A 126 -13.25 2.19 -14.90
C ILE A 126 -12.76 2.44 -16.33
N LEU A 127 -12.16 3.61 -16.62
CA LEU A 127 -11.74 4.02 -17.98
C LEU A 127 -10.75 3.06 -18.67
N HIS A 128 -10.00 2.25 -17.91
CA HIS A 128 -9.06 1.27 -18.45
C HIS A 128 -9.69 -0.10 -18.72
N PHE A 129 -11.01 -0.20 -18.67
CA PHE A 129 -11.74 -1.46 -18.77
C PHE A 129 -12.64 -1.50 -20.01
N ASN A 130 -12.50 -2.56 -20.79
CA ASN A 130 -13.45 -2.91 -21.85
C ASN A 130 -14.41 -3.96 -21.30
N ASP A 131 -15.64 -3.55 -20.96
CA ASP A 131 -16.63 -4.43 -20.35
C ASP A 131 -17.25 -5.38 -21.38
N PRO A 132 -17.01 -6.71 -21.30
CA PRO A 132 -17.62 -7.68 -22.20
C PRO A 132 -19.16 -7.72 -22.07
N THR A 133 -19.72 -7.20 -20.98
CA THR A 133 -21.15 -7.22 -20.69
C THR A 133 -21.93 -6.05 -21.29
N VAL A 134 -21.26 -4.97 -21.74
CA VAL A 134 -21.94 -3.78 -22.30
C VAL A 134 -22.78 -4.12 -23.51
N MET A 135 -22.27 -4.95 -24.42
CA MET A 135 -23.02 -5.39 -25.59
C MET A 135 -24.27 -6.19 -25.21
N TYR A 136 -24.16 -7.07 -24.21
CA TYR A 136 -25.28 -7.85 -23.70
C TYR A 136 -26.30 -6.95 -22.99
N LYS A 137 -25.88 -5.95 -22.22
CA LYS A 137 -26.78 -4.96 -21.60
C LYS A 137 -27.57 -4.19 -22.66
N LEU A 138 -26.92 -3.76 -23.75
CA LEU A 138 -27.59 -3.08 -24.85
C LEU A 138 -28.59 -4.00 -25.57
N GLN A 139 -28.21 -5.26 -25.84
CA GLN A 139 -29.11 -6.26 -26.43
C GLN A 139 -30.31 -6.56 -25.52
N MET A 140 -30.09 -6.62 -24.21
CA MET A 140 -31.16 -6.81 -23.22
C MET A 140 -32.14 -5.63 -23.24
N GLN A 141 -31.64 -4.39 -23.32
CA GLN A 141 -32.47 -3.20 -23.37
C GLN A 141 -33.30 -3.14 -24.66
N VAL A 142 -32.70 -3.46 -25.80
CA VAL A 142 -33.43 -3.60 -27.07
C VAL A 142 -34.51 -4.68 -26.97
N ALA A 143 -34.21 -5.83 -26.38
CA ALA A 143 -35.21 -6.90 -26.20
C ALA A 143 -36.37 -6.49 -25.26
N ILE A 144 -36.11 -5.65 -24.25
CA ILE A 144 -37.15 -5.08 -23.38
C ILE A 144 -38.02 -4.09 -24.16
N GLU A 145 -37.42 -3.22 -24.97
CA GLU A 145 -38.12 -2.25 -25.82
C GLU A 145 -38.95 -2.95 -26.92
N GLU A 146 -38.48 -4.10 -27.42
CA GLU A 146 -39.18 -4.95 -28.39
C GLU A 146 -40.20 -5.93 -27.74
N GLU A 147 -40.44 -5.84 -26.43
CA GLU A 147 -41.34 -6.75 -25.66
C GLU A 147 -40.96 -8.24 -25.71
N ARG A 148 -39.69 -8.56 -26.05
CA ARG A 148 -39.13 -9.91 -26.10
C ARG A 148 -38.55 -10.33 -24.75
N TYR A 149 -39.44 -10.55 -23.79
CA TYR A 149 -39.06 -10.84 -22.40
C TYR A 149 -38.27 -12.15 -22.22
N ASP A 150 -38.53 -13.18 -23.03
CA ASP A 150 -37.80 -14.45 -22.97
C ASP A 150 -36.33 -14.29 -23.37
N ASP A 151 -36.08 -13.52 -24.43
CA ASP A 151 -34.73 -13.22 -24.90
C ASP A 151 -33.99 -12.34 -23.89
N ALA A 152 -34.69 -11.36 -23.29
CA ALA A 152 -34.14 -10.54 -22.22
C ALA A 152 -33.74 -11.36 -20.97
N ALA A 153 -34.52 -12.40 -20.62
CA ALA A 153 -34.19 -13.32 -19.54
C ALA A 153 -32.93 -14.15 -19.86
N GLN A 154 -32.82 -14.70 -21.06
CA GLN A 154 -31.63 -15.44 -21.48
C GLN A 154 -30.36 -14.57 -21.50
N ILE A 155 -30.48 -13.30 -21.90
CA ILE A 155 -29.36 -12.36 -21.90
C ILE A 155 -28.97 -12.01 -20.47
N ARG A 156 -29.93 -11.85 -19.55
CA ARG A 156 -29.68 -11.66 -18.11
C ARG A 156 -28.90 -12.83 -17.52
N ASP A 157 -29.35 -14.06 -17.76
CA ASP A 157 -28.68 -15.27 -17.24
C ASP A 157 -27.23 -15.39 -17.77
N LYS A 158 -27.00 -14.99 -19.03
CA LYS A 158 -25.65 -14.94 -19.60
C LYS A 158 -24.77 -13.89 -18.92
N ILE A 159 -25.31 -12.71 -18.61
CA ILE A 159 -24.60 -11.66 -17.86
C ILE A 159 -24.26 -12.17 -16.45
N ASP A 160 -25.22 -12.77 -15.76
CA ASP A 160 -25.02 -13.30 -14.40
C ASP A 160 -23.97 -14.43 -14.36
N ASN A 161 -23.93 -15.28 -15.39
CA ASN A 161 -22.90 -16.30 -15.53
C ASN A 161 -21.50 -15.69 -15.74
N ILE A 162 -21.38 -14.66 -16.58
CA ILE A 162 -20.11 -13.95 -16.79
C ILE A 162 -19.64 -13.24 -15.51
N LEU A 163 -20.56 -12.61 -14.79
CA LEU A 163 -20.26 -11.90 -13.53
C LEU A 163 -19.87 -12.85 -12.40
N SER A 164 -20.53 -14.01 -12.29
CA SER A 164 -20.20 -15.03 -11.29
C SER A 164 -18.89 -15.75 -11.58
N THR A 165 -18.54 -15.94 -12.85
CA THR A 165 -17.27 -16.56 -13.26
C THR A 165 -16.07 -15.66 -12.97
N ASN A 166 -16.23 -14.35 -13.05
CA ASN A 166 -15.12 -13.40 -12.89
C ASN A 166 -15.39 -12.40 -11.76
N ARG A 167 -14.86 -12.72 -10.59
CA ARG A 167 -14.96 -11.88 -9.38
C ARG A 167 -14.48 -10.44 -9.60
N GLN A 168 -13.47 -10.20 -10.45
CA GLN A 168 -13.00 -8.84 -10.74
C GLN A 168 -14.00 -8.04 -11.58
N LEU A 169 -14.71 -8.70 -12.52
CA LEU A 169 -15.78 -8.10 -13.31
C LEU A 169 -16.96 -7.70 -12.42
N GLY A 170 -17.38 -8.59 -11.52
CA GLY A 170 -18.46 -8.31 -10.58
C GLY A 170 -18.19 -7.07 -9.72
N ILE A 171 -16.97 -6.93 -9.19
CA ILE A 171 -16.59 -5.77 -8.37
C ILE A 171 -16.60 -4.47 -9.20
N ARG A 172 -16.17 -4.50 -10.47
CA ARG A 172 -16.20 -3.32 -11.34
C ARG A 172 -17.61 -2.86 -11.67
N VAL A 173 -18.51 -3.80 -11.98
CA VAL A 173 -19.92 -3.48 -12.27
C VAL A 173 -20.61 -2.94 -11.00
N ALA A 174 -20.38 -3.56 -9.84
CA ALA A 174 -20.90 -3.06 -8.57
C ALA A 174 -20.41 -1.64 -8.26
N MET A 175 -19.14 -1.35 -8.59
CA MET A 175 -18.55 -0.02 -8.41
C MET A 175 -19.16 1.03 -9.35
N GLU A 176 -19.48 0.66 -10.60
CA GLU A 176 -20.20 1.51 -11.55
C GLU A 176 -21.65 1.77 -11.09
N THR A 177 -22.35 0.74 -10.62
CA THR A 177 -23.70 0.90 -10.04
C THR A 177 -23.69 1.80 -8.81
N ALA A 178 -22.74 1.62 -7.89
CA ALA A 178 -22.60 2.46 -6.71
C ALA A 178 -22.29 3.93 -7.05
N LEU A 179 -21.54 4.20 -8.13
CA LEU A 179 -21.34 5.56 -8.63
C LEU A 179 -22.61 6.19 -9.19
N ASN A 180 -23.41 5.42 -9.94
CA ASN A 180 -24.67 5.89 -10.50
C ASN A 180 -25.72 6.15 -9.41
N ASP A 181 -25.70 5.35 -8.34
CA ASP A 181 -26.59 5.48 -7.17
C ASP A 181 -26.12 6.52 -6.13
N GLU A 182 -25.07 7.30 -6.43
CA GLU A 182 -24.45 8.27 -5.50
C GLU A 182 -23.95 7.66 -4.16
N ARG A 183 -23.74 6.34 -4.12
CA ARG A 183 -23.21 5.58 -2.98
C ARG A 183 -21.68 5.58 -2.98
N TYR A 184 -21.09 6.77 -2.77
CA TYR A 184 -19.64 6.98 -2.90
C TYR A 184 -18.77 6.19 -1.91
N ALA A 185 -19.25 5.98 -0.68
CA ALA A 185 -18.52 5.21 0.33
C ALA A 185 -18.36 3.73 -0.08
N GLU A 186 -19.39 3.17 -0.70
CA GLU A 186 -19.40 1.80 -1.21
C GLU A 186 -18.51 1.66 -2.45
N ALA A 187 -18.58 2.63 -3.37
CA ALA A 187 -17.69 2.68 -4.54
C ALA A 187 -16.20 2.74 -4.14
N ALA A 188 -15.86 3.52 -3.10
CA ALA A 188 -14.49 3.59 -2.59
C ALA A 188 -14.03 2.26 -1.96
N ALA A 189 -14.89 1.61 -1.17
CA ALA A 189 -14.58 0.30 -0.58
C ALA A 189 -14.38 -0.79 -1.66
N LEU A 190 -15.23 -0.80 -2.69
CA LEU A 190 -15.13 -1.74 -3.82
C LEU A 190 -13.86 -1.49 -4.65
N ARG A 191 -13.46 -0.23 -4.84
CA ARG A 191 -12.18 0.13 -5.49
C ARG A 191 -10.99 -0.42 -4.72
N ASP A 192 -10.97 -0.24 -3.40
CA ASP A 192 -9.86 -0.68 -2.55
C ASP A 192 -9.73 -2.21 -2.56
N GLU A 193 -10.86 -2.92 -2.55
CA GLU A 193 -10.90 -4.38 -2.71
C GLU A 193 -10.39 -4.83 -4.10
N LEU A 194 -10.77 -4.13 -5.17
CA LEU A 194 -10.26 -4.40 -6.52
C LEU A 194 -8.73 -4.24 -6.60
N LEU A 195 -8.19 -3.18 -5.99
CA LEU A 195 -6.75 -2.92 -5.94
C LEU A 195 -6.00 -4.02 -5.19
N ARG A 196 -6.55 -4.52 -4.07
CA ARG A 196 -5.98 -5.66 -3.33
C ARG A 196 -5.91 -6.92 -4.18
N LEU A 197 -6.99 -7.26 -4.89
CA LEU A 197 -7.02 -8.42 -5.78
C LEU A 197 -6.02 -8.32 -6.94
N GLN A 198 -5.81 -7.12 -7.48
CA GLN A 198 -4.81 -6.87 -8.53
C GLN A 198 -3.35 -6.97 -8.03
N GLN A 199 -3.09 -6.58 -6.78
CA GLN A 199 -1.78 -6.74 -6.15
C GLN A 199 -1.45 -8.22 -5.91
N GLN A 200 -2.44 -9.01 -5.50
CA GLN A 200 -2.30 -10.46 -5.30
C GLN A 200 -2.03 -11.19 -6.63
N SER A 201 -2.75 -10.84 -7.71
CA SER A 201 -2.52 -11.47 -9.01
C SER A 201 -1.14 -11.13 -9.59
N LYS A 202 -0.66 -9.89 -9.42
CA LYS A 202 0.69 -9.49 -9.87
C LYS A 202 1.81 -10.24 -9.13
N HIS A 203 1.63 -10.54 -7.85
CA HIS A 203 2.59 -11.34 -7.09
C HIS A 203 2.61 -12.82 -7.48
N GLN A 204 1.48 -13.39 -7.94
CA GLN A 204 1.44 -14.77 -8.43
C GLN A 204 2.05 -14.91 -9.84
N SER A 205 1.90 -13.90 -10.70
CA SER A 205 2.51 -13.92 -12.05
C SER A 205 4.03 -13.78 -12.03
N GLN A 206 4.61 -13.09 -11.04
CA GLN A 206 6.07 -12.93 -10.90
C GLN A 206 6.77 -14.11 -10.19
N ALA A 207 6.01 -15.06 -9.66
CA ALA A 207 6.54 -16.26 -9.00
C ALA A 207 6.52 -17.51 -9.91
N SER A 208 6.01 -17.38 -11.13
CA SER A 208 5.85 -18.49 -12.11
C SER A 208 6.78 -18.38 -13.34
N ASP A 209 7.65 -17.37 -13.37
CA ASP A 209 8.78 -17.19 -14.30
C ASP A 209 10.11 -17.26 -13.51
#